data_AF-A0A9W5N1V7-F1
#
_entry.id   AF-A0A9W5N1V7-F1
#
_cell.length_a   1.000
_cell.length_b   1.000
_cell.length_c   1.000
_cell.angle_alpha   90.00
_cell.angle_beta   90.00
_cell.angle_gamma   90.00
#
_symmetry.space_group_name_H-M   'P 1'
#
loop_
_entity.id
_entity.type
_entity.pdbx_description
1 polymer ?
#
loop_
_entity_poly.entity_id
_entity_poly.type
_entity_poly.pdbx_seq_one_letter_code
_entity_poly.pdbx_strand_id
1 'polypeptide(L)'
;MQIIQLKFITNVQNAKKSITLTKEVKQALNIVDNTDEYTLIIEVSSSNGSKTVVTNTTSGGETKVSDFNDHIDNGELVTVTVSKLLI
;
A
#
# COMPACT_ATOMS: atom_id res chain seq x y z
N MET A 1 -17.36 10.40 7.51
CA MET A 1 -16.18 9.51 7.33
C MET A 1 -15.16 10.28 6.51
N GLN A 2 -13.98 10.53 7.07
CA GLN A 2 -12.90 11.24 6.38
C GLN A 2 -11.90 10.20 5.87
N ILE A 3 -11.42 10.37 4.64
CA ILE A 3 -10.44 9.47 4.03
C ILE A 3 -9.22 10.29 3.66
N ILE A 4 -8.03 9.81 4.02
CA ILE A 4 -6.77 10.34 3.51
C ILE A 4 -6.27 9.37 2.45
N GLN A 5 -6.01 9.87 1.24
CA GLN A 5 -5.57 9.05 0.12
C GLN A 5 -4.25 9.56 -0.45
N LEU A 6 -3.31 8.65 -0.68
CA LEU A 6 -2.06 8.91 -1.39
C LEU A 6 -1.99 8.03 -2.64
N LYS A 7 -1.59 8.61 -3.77
CA LYS A 7 -1.35 7.90 -5.02
C LYS A 7 0.07 8.15 -5.49
N PHE A 8 0.81 7.09 -5.80
CA PHE A 8 2.18 7.17 -6.27
C PHE A 8 2.51 6.02 -7.22
N ILE A 9 3.63 6.13 -7.93
CA ILE A 9 4.12 5.10 -8.85
C ILE A 9 5.38 4.50 -8.24
N THR A 10 5.49 3.17 -8.29
CA THR A 10 6.68 2.45 -7.84
C THR A 10 6.86 1.17 -8.63
N ASN A 11 8.03 0.53 -8.51
CA ASN A 11 8.24 -0.81 -9.04
C ASN A 11 7.81 -1.86 -8.03
N VAL A 12 7.24 -2.96 -8.54
CA VAL A 12 6.99 -4.16 -7.73
C VAL A 12 8.34 -4.77 -7.35
N GLN A 13 8.54 -4.98 -6.05
CA GLN A 13 9.81 -5.46 -5.53
C GLN A 13 9.75 -6.95 -5.23
N ASN A 14 10.88 -7.63 -5.46
CA ASN A 14 11.19 -9.01 -5.08
C ASN A 14 10.30 -10.10 -5.67
N ALA A 15 10.73 -11.35 -5.50
CA ALA A 15 10.03 -12.53 -6.04
C ALA A 15 8.64 -12.77 -5.43
N LYS A 16 8.33 -12.14 -4.28
CA LYS A 16 7.00 -12.21 -3.65
C LYS A 16 6.05 -11.15 -4.18
N LYS A 17 6.47 -10.36 -5.19
CA LYS A 17 5.69 -9.28 -5.80
C LYS A 17 5.12 -8.39 -4.71
N SER A 18 5.98 -7.68 -3.99
CA SER A 18 5.58 -6.89 -2.83
C SER A 18 5.85 -5.41 -3.00
N ILE A 19 5.07 -4.59 -2.29
CA ILE A 19 5.29 -3.15 -2.17
C ILE A 19 5.47 -2.81 -0.70
N THR A 20 6.50 -2.02 -0.41
CA THR A 20 6.80 -1.52 0.92
C THR A 20 6.32 -0.08 1.02
N LEU A 21 5.43 0.21 1.98
CA LEU A 21 5.07 1.58 2.30
C LEU A 21 6.21 2.24 3.08
N THR A 22 6.88 3.23 2.47
CA THR A 22 7.99 3.95 3.07
C THR A 22 7.53 4.84 4.23
N LYS A 23 8.49 5.35 5.01
CA LYS A 23 8.20 6.27 6.10
C LYS A 23 7.48 7.52 5.61
N GLU A 24 7.88 8.06 4.47
CA GLU A 24 7.32 9.26 3.86
C GLU A 24 5.87 9.04 3.44
N VAL A 25 5.55 7.88 2.84
CA VAL A 25 4.18 7.50 2.48
C VAL A 25 3.30 7.42 3.73
N LYS A 26 3.80 6.81 4.81
CA LYS A 26 3.08 6.71 6.08
C LYS A 26 2.84 8.07 6.72
N GLN A 27 3.84 8.94 6.71
CA GLN A 27 3.71 10.32 7.19
C GLN A 27 2.69 11.12 6.37
N ALA A 28 2.68 10.97 5.04
CA ALA A 28 1.68 11.60 4.17
C ALA A 28 0.25 11.10 4.45
N LEU A 29 0.10 9.86 4.94
CA LEU A 29 -1.17 9.29 5.41
C LEU A 29 -1.49 9.66 6.87
N ASN A 30 -0.70 10.53 7.50
CA ASN A 30 -0.82 10.90 8.91
C ASN A 30 -0.78 9.67 9.85
N ILE A 31 0.12 8.73 9.58
CA ILE A 31 0.41 7.56 10.42
C ILE A 31 1.72 7.87 11.15
N VAL A 32 1.62 8.49 12.33
CA VAL A 32 2.76 9.10 13.04
C VAL A 32 3.15 8.32 14.30
N ASP A 33 2.18 7.82 15.06
CA ASP A 33 2.40 7.08 16.31
C ASP A 33 2.07 5.59 16.21
N ASN A 34 2.79 4.77 16.98
CA ASN A 34 2.77 3.29 17.00
C ASN A 34 1.61 2.65 17.80
N THR A 35 0.61 3.43 18.21
CA THR A 35 -0.35 2.99 19.23
C THR A 35 -1.75 2.68 18.69
N ASP A 36 -2.09 3.17 17.50
CA ASP A 36 -3.45 3.06 16.97
C ASP A 36 -3.50 2.08 15.78
N GLU A 37 -4.52 1.22 15.77
CA GLU A 37 -4.84 0.36 14.62
C GLU A 37 -5.48 1.18 13.50
N TYR A 38 -4.97 1.02 12.27
CA TYR A 38 -5.51 1.69 11.09
C TYR A 38 -5.94 0.68 10.04
N THR A 39 -7.13 0.87 9.47
CA THR A 39 -7.53 0.17 8.24
C THR A 39 -7.02 0.91 7.02
N LEU A 40 -6.15 0.25 6.27
CA LEU A 40 -5.63 0.70 4.99
C LEU A 40 -6.25 -0.10 3.85
N ILE A 41 -6.74 0.60 2.84
CA ILE A 41 -7.12 0.01 1.55
C ILE A 41 -6.02 0.35 0.56
N ILE A 42 -5.39 -0.67 0.01
CA ILE A 42 -4.24 -0.53 -0.89
C ILE A 42 -4.61 -1.15 -2.23
N GLU A 43 -4.72 -0.32 -3.26
CA GLU A 43 -4.91 -0.73 -4.64
C GLU A 43 -3.59 -0.63 -5.38
N VAL A 44 -3.24 -1.69 -6.10
CA VAL A 44 -2.09 -1.74 -6.99
C VAL A 44 -2.58 -2.04 -8.40
N SER A 45 -2.27 -1.15 -9.33
CA SER A 45 -2.78 -1.17 -10.69
C SER A 45 -1.63 -1.03 -11.68
N SER A 46 -1.61 -1.90 -12.68
CA SER A 46 -0.64 -1.93 -13.79
C SER A 46 -1.36 -1.96 -15.14
N SER A 47 -0.60 -1.98 -16.24
CA SER A 47 -1.18 -2.15 -17.58
C SER A 47 -1.84 -3.52 -17.77
N ASN A 48 -1.42 -4.52 -16.98
CA ASN A 48 -1.84 -5.91 -17.11
C ASN A 48 -3.01 -6.27 -16.17
N GLY A 49 -3.34 -5.42 -15.20
CA GLY A 49 -4.47 -5.60 -14.30
C GLY A 49 -4.33 -4.81 -13.00
N SER A 50 -5.31 -4.95 -12.11
CA SER A 50 -5.28 -4.34 -10.78
C SER A 50 -5.66 -5.32 -9.68
N LYS A 51 -5.24 -5.03 -8.45
CA LYS A 51 -5.63 -5.74 -7.23
C LYS A 51 -5.79 -4.74 -6.08
N THR A 52 -6.88 -4.91 -5.33
CA THR A 52 -7.12 -4.18 -4.09
C THR A 52 -6.98 -5.11 -2.89
N VAL A 53 -6.25 -4.68 -1.87
CA VAL A 53 -6.05 -5.39 -0.61
C VAL A 53 -6.47 -4.47 0.53
N VAL A 54 -7.30 -4.99 1.43
CA VAL A 54 -7.63 -4.31 2.69
C VAL A 54 -6.76 -4.94 3.77
N THR A 55 -6.02 -4.11 4.49
CA THR A 55 -5.15 -4.56 5.57
C THR A 55 -5.31 -3.69 6.80
N ASN A 56 -5.33 -4.32 7.97
CA ASN A 56 -5.24 -3.63 9.25
C ASN A 56 -3.77 -3.64 9.67
N THR A 57 -3.18 -2.47 9.87
CA THR A 57 -1.79 -2.35 10.31
C THR A 57 -1.74 -1.62 11.64
N THR A 58 -1.01 -2.20 12.60
CA THR A 58 -0.46 -1.50 13.75
C THR A 58 0.85 -0.84 13.30
N SER A 59 1.06 0.41 13.68
CA SER A 59 2.23 1.19 13.25
C SER A 59 3.52 0.69 13.91
N GLY A 60 4.60 0.64 13.11
CA GLY A 60 5.97 0.40 13.58
C GLY A 60 6.85 -0.40 12.63
N GLY A 61 6.28 -1.32 11.85
CA GLY A 61 7.02 -2.19 10.91
C GLY A 61 6.81 -1.83 9.44
N GLU A 62 7.65 -2.33 8.53
CA GLU A 62 7.41 -2.27 7.07
C GLU A 62 6.04 -2.89 6.75
N THR A 63 5.09 -2.10 6.26
CA THR A 63 3.81 -2.66 5.79
C THR A 63 4.08 -3.19 4.39
N LYS A 64 4.20 -4.51 4.29
CA LYS A 64 4.36 -5.22 3.02
C LYS A 64 3.00 -5.69 2.55
N VAL A 65 2.62 -5.25 1.36
CA VAL A 65 1.50 -5.85 0.63
C VAL A 65 2.10 -6.82 -0.38
N SER A 66 1.67 -8.07 -0.36
CA SER A 66 2.17 -9.15 -1.23
C SER A 66 1.01 -9.86 -1.93
N ASP A 67 1.35 -10.85 -2.77
CA ASP A 67 0.42 -11.64 -3.58
C ASP A 67 -0.36 -10.79 -4.60
N PHE A 68 0.28 -9.80 -5.23
CA PHE A 68 -0.30 -9.27 -6.48
C PHE A 68 -0.44 -10.45 -7.46
N ASN A 69 -1.65 -10.64 -8.01
CA ASN A 69 -1.99 -11.78 -8.88
C ASN A 69 -0.92 -12.03 -9.97
N ASP A 70 -1.04 -13.16 -10.67
CA ASP A 70 -0.19 -13.51 -11.82
C ASP A 70 -0.04 -12.39 -12.87
N HIS A 71 -0.92 -11.39 -12.87
CA HIS A 71 -0.93 -10.26 -13.78
C HIS A 71 0.12 -9.17 -13.52
N ILE A 72 0.75 -9.12 -12.34
CA ILE A 72 1.74 -8.08 -12.04
C ILE A 72 3.13 -8.71 -11.91
N ASP A 73 4.08 -8.26 -12.71
CA ASP A 73 5.43 -8.83 -12.77
C ASP A 73 6.42 -8.14 -11.82
N ASN A 74 7.46 -8.88 -11.41
CA ASN A 74 8.57 -8.28 -10.65
C ASN A 74 9.30 -7.25 -11.51
N GLY A 75 9.53 -6.06 -10.96
CA GLY A 75 10.12 -4.93 -11.69
C GLY A 75 9.14 -4.13 -12.55
N GLU A 76 7.87 -4.54 -12.64
CA GLU A 76 6.85 -3.76 -13.34
C GLU A 76 6.55 -2.45 -12.59
N LEU A 77 6.41 -1.37 -13.36
CA LEU A 77 5.93 -0.08 -12.85
C LEU A 77 4.44 -0.16 -12.59
N VAL A 78 4.05 0.07 -11.34
CA VAL A 78 2.66 0.03 -10.90
C VAL A 78 2.26 1.34 -10.24
N THR A 79 0.99 1.66 -10.40
CA THR A 79 0.32 2.73 -9.64
C THR A 79 -0.20 2.15 -8.35
N VAL A 80 0.17 2.76 -7.22
CA VAL A 80 -0.28 2.39 -5.89
C VAL A 80 -1.17 3.49 -5.34
N THR A 81 -2.38 3.13 -4.93
CA THR A 81 -3.29 4.00 -4.20
C THR A 81 -3.45 3.45 -2.80
N VAL A 82 -3.13 4.26 -1.78
CA VAL A 82 -3.32 3.89 -0.37
C VAL A 82 -4.35 4.83 0.24
N SER A 83 -5.41 4.27 0.79
CA SER A 83 -6.48 5.00 1.45
C SER A 83 -6.53 4.60 2.92
N LYS A 84 -6.38 5.58 3.82
CA LYS A 84 -6.58 5.44 5.26
C LYS A 84 -8.01 5.82 5.61
N LEU A 85 -8.77 4.89 6.19
CA LEU A 85 -10.09 5.18 6.73
C LEU A 85 -9.94 5.82 8.12
N LEU A 86 -10.54 7.01 8.31
CA LEU A 86 -10.68 7.64 9.62
C LEU A 86 -12.09 7.35 10.12
N ILE A 87 -12.17 6.45 11.11
CA ILE A 87 -13.40 6.08 11.81
C ILE A 87 -13.52 6.95 13.06
#